data_AF-A0A7R9WRL8-F1
#
_entry.id   AF-A0A7R9WRL8-F1
#
_cell.length_a   1.000
_cell.length_b   1.000
_cell.length_c   1.000
_cell.angle_alpha   90.00
_cell.angle_beta   90.00
_cell.angle_gamma   90.00
#
_symmetry.space_group_name_H-M   'P 1'
#
loop_
_entity.id
_entity.type
_entity.pdbx_description
1 polymer ?
#
loop_
_entity_poly.entity_id
_entity_poly.type
_entity_poly.pdbx_seq_one_letter_code
_entity_poly.pdbx_strand_id
1 'polypeptide(L)'
;EHFKKKSDHSASSNGTKSRSLVPKNASTKFIIVFFVMLACMMLVVNLAMLQPLEHALGLQPSSSSQKQQQQQQEQQKHVSRMTEEEGREHIKSIFKDADVELTAEMMDELPTWEQIQTIVGDGPRIYGLDRCQAFQDSVPPIERMLGSAGMFNTGTNLVTHLLKRNCEIPERRAKYGEGATKEQYGMRWQVPWGKHTPAKFRLQHHTEKASAIKKEYLM
;
A
#
# COMPACT_ATOMS: atom_id res chain seq x y z
N GLU A 1 -48.90 25.85 -6.02
CA GLU A 1 -49.27 25.10 -4.80
C GLU A 1 -48.04 24.29 -4.36
N HIS A 2 -47.09 24.87 -3.63
CA HIS A 2 -47.06 25.00 -2.17
C HIS A 2 -47.36 23.69 -1.42
N PHE A 3 -46.31 22.95 -1.03
CA PHE A 3 -46.22 22.43 0.33
C PHE A 3 -44.75 22.28 0.76
N LYS A 4 -44.36 23.19 1.64
CA LYS A 4 -43.09 23.26 2.36
C LYS A 4 -43.40 22.77 3.77
N LYS A 5 -42.74 21.72 4.25
CA LYS A 5 -42.77 21.37 5.69
C LYS A 5 -41.37 20.95 6.14
N LYS A 6 -40.65 21.95 6.67
CA LYS A 6 -39.61 21.76 7.68
C LYS A 6 -40.31 21.43 8.99
N SER A 7 -39.80 20.46 9.73
CA SER A 7 -40.02 20.37 11.17
C SER A 7 -38.72 19.94 11.84
N ASP A 8 -38.26 20.82 12.72
CA ASP A 8 -37.15 20.68 13.65
C ASP A 8 -37.51 19.75 14.83
N HIS A 9 -36.55 19.62 15.76
CA HIS A 9 -36.48 18.78 16.97
C HIS A 9 -35.84 17.40 16.71
N SER A 10 -34.84 16.94 17.47
CA SER A 10 -34.64 17.08 18.90
C SER A 10 -33.15 16.98 19.26
N ALA A 11 -32.74 17.79 20.23
CA ALA A 11 -31.49 17.70 20.95
C ALA A 11 -31.44 16.40 21.77
N SER A 12 -30.28 15.74 21.79
CA SER A 12 -29.97 14.69 22.77
C SER A 12 -28.60 14.93 23.38
N SER A 13 -28.57 14.72 24.69
CA SER A 13 -27.66 15.21 25.71
C SER A 13 -26.29 14.52 25.75
N ASN A 14 -25.28 15.35 26.02
CA ASN A 14 -24.22 15.17 27.02
C ASN A 14 -23.79 13.75 27.42
N GLY A 15 -22.55 13.43 27.06
CA GLY A 15 -21.79 12.29 27.59
C GLY A 15 -20.29 12.55 27.57
N THR A 16 -19.85 13.67 28.14
CA THR A 16 -18.43 14.04 28.23
C THR A 16 -17.74 13.15 29.27
N LYS A 17 -17.12 12.05 28.83
CA LYS A 17 -16.19 11.26 29.65
C LYS A 17 -14.86 12.02 29.78
N SER A 18 -14.71 12.76 30.87
CA SER A 18 -13.42 13.28 31.33
C SER A 18 -12.46 12.13 31.63
N ARG A 19 -11.57 11.81 30.67
CA ARG A 19 -10.38 10.99 30.93
C ARG A 19 -9.35 11.86 31.63
N SER A 20 -9.13 11.54 32.91
CA SER A 20 -7.98 11.97 33.71
C SER A 20 -6.68 11.69 32.93
N LEU A 21 -6.07 12.75 32.41
CA LEU A 21 -4.69 12.74 31.93
C LEU A 21 -3.80 12.85 33.16
N VAL A 22 -3.26 11.72 33.62
CA VAL A 22 -2.17 11.72 34.59
C VAL A 22 -0.89 12.11 33.83
N PRO A 23 -0.24 13.25 34.12
CA PRO A 23 1.04 13.59 33.54
C PRO A 23 2.13 12.74 34.19
N LYS A 24 2.33 11.53 33.65
CA LYS A 24 3.46 10.67 34.01
C LYS A 24 4.63 10.97 33.08
N ASN A 25 5.74 11.39 33.69
CA ASN A 25 7.11 11.11 33.24
C ASN A 25 7.77 12.11 32.26
N ALA A 26 7.55 13.42 32.42
CA ALA A 26 8.41 14.41 31.74
C ALA A 26 9.84 14.42 32.30
N SER A 27 10.01 14.20 33.61
CA SER A 27 11.33 14.25 34.27
C SER A 27 12.24 13.05 33.94
N THR A 28 11.69 11.84 33.81
CA THR A 28 12.49 10.63 33.50
C THR A 28 13.08 10.65 32.09
N LYS A 29 12.38 11.25 31.11
CA LYS A 29 12.90 11.38 29.74
C LYS A 29 14.11 12.31 29.67
N PHE A 30 14.14 13.38 30.48
CA PHE A 30 15.23 14.33 30.50
C PHE A 30 16.53 13.72 31.05
N ILE A 31 16.40 12.88 32.08
CA ILE A 31 17.53 12.18 32.70
C ILE A 31 18.16 11.20 31.70
N ILE A 32 17.36 10.41 30.97
CA ILE A 32 17.87 9.45 29.98
C ILE A 32 18.61 10.16 28.85
N VAL A 33 18.05 11.25 28.30
CA VAL A 33 18.70 12.02 27.22
C VAL A 33 20.04 12.61 27.69
N PHE A 34 20.10 13.11 28.92
CA PHE A 34 21.34 13.66 29.49
C PHE A 34 22.45 12.60 29.60
N PHE A 35 22.14 11.39 30.10
CA PHE A 35 23.12 10.31 30.20
C PHE A 35 23.59 9.80 28.83
N VAL A 36 22.70 9.73 27.84
CA VAL A 36 23.07 9.36 26.46
C VAL A 36 24.02 10.41 25.86
N MET A 37 23.74 11.69 26.03
CA MET A 37 24.61 12.77 25.55
C MET A 37 25.97 12.77 26.24
N LEU A 38 26.01 12.54 27.55
CA LEU A 38 27.25 12.43 28.32
C LEU A 38 28.09 11.22 27.86
N ALA A 39 27.45 10.07 27.64
CA ALA A 39 28.12 8.88 27.12
C ALA A 39 28.68 9.13 25.71
N CYS A 40 27.92 9.75 24.81
CA CYS A 40 28.41 10.13 23.48
C CYS A 40 29.60 11.10 23.56
N MET A 41 29.55 12.12 24.44
CA MET A 41 30.67 13.04 24.66
C MET A 41 31.93 12.30 25.13
N MET A 42 31.81 11.39 26.11
CA MET A 42 32.95 10.59 26.58
C MET A 42 33.50 9.69 25.48
N LEU A 43 32.65 9.14 24.62
CA LEU A 43 33.05 8.29 23.50
C LEU A 43 33.83 9.11 22.44
N VAL A 44 33.36 10.32 22.13
CA VAL A 44 34.05 11.24 21.20
C VAL A 44 35.39 11.69 21.78
N VAL A 45 35.47 12.02 23.07
CA VAL A 45 36.74 12.40 23.73
C VAL A 45 37.73 11.23 23.75
N ASN A 46 37.26 10.02 24.06
CA ASN A 46 38.12 8.83 24.02
C ASN A 46 38.61 8.53 22.59
N LEU A 47 37.75 8.65 21.57
CA LEU A 47 38.14 8.50 20.16
C LEU A 47 39.16 9.57 19.73
N ALA A 48 38.96 10.83 20.13
CA ALA A 48 39.88 11.92 19.82
C ALA A 48 41.25 11.76 20.51
N MET A 49 41.29 11.13 21.68
CA MET A 49 42.52 10.79 22.39
C MET A 49 43.27 9.59 21.78
N LEU A 50 42.59 8.72 21.03
CA LEU A 50 43.21 7.56 20.38
C LEU A 50 43.92 7.92 19.07
N GLN A 51 43.45 8.92 18.32
CA GLN A 51 44.05 9.30 17.04
C GLN A 51 45.54 9.74 17.13
N PRO A 52 45.99 10.51 18.13
CA PRO A 52 47.40 10.85 18.30
C PRO A 52 48.26 9.63 18.68
N LEU A 53 47.68 8.65 19.37
CA LEU A 53 48.39 7.45 19.81
C LEU A 53 48.73 6.53 18.63
N GLU A 54 47.82 6.40 17.66
CA GLU A 54 48.06 5.65 16.41
C GLU A 54 49.20 6.29 15.59
N HIS A 55 49.24 7.63 15.57
CA HIS A 55 50.30 8.38 14.88
C HIS A 55 51.66 8.24 15.58
N ALA A 56 51.68 8.20 16.92
CA ALA A 56 52.90 8.02 17.71
C ALA A 56 53.47 6.59 17.63
N LEU A 57 52.61 5.59 17.44
CA LEU A 57 53.01 4.18 17.30
C LEU A 57 53.50 3.81 15.89
N GLY A 58 53.47 4.74 14.93
CA GLY A 58 53.96 4.49 13.58
C GLY A 58 53.15 3.44 12.80
N LEU A 59 51.93 3.13 13.24
CA LEU A 59 51.02 2.20 12.58
C LEU A 59 50.34 2.86 11.38
N GLN A 60 51.09 3.55 10.52
CA GLN A 60 50.51 3.95 9.24
C GLN A 60 50.27 2.68 8.41
N PRO A 61 49.05 2.45 7.92
CA PRO A 61 48.79 1.35 7.01
C PRO A 61 49.75 1.52 5.83
N SER A 62 50.55 0.49 5.57
CA SER A 62 51.52 0.51 4.49
C SER A 62 50.82 0.91 3.19
N SER A 63 51.51 1.64 2.32
CA SER A 63 50.97 2.02 1.00
C SER A 63 50.50 0.80 0.18
N SER A 64 51.03 -0.39 0.47
CA SER A 64 50.53 -1.67 -0.03
C SER A 64 49.15 -2.05 0.51
N SER A 65 48.89 -1.86 1.81
CA SER A 65 47.60 -2.16 2.45
C SER A 65 46.49 -1.21 1.97
N GLN A 66 46.80 0.06 1.75
CA GLN A 66 45.84 1.03 1.20
C GLN A 66 45.45 0.69 -0.26
N LYS A 67 46.42 0.34 -1.11
CA LYS A 67 46.13 -0.10 -2.49
C LYS A 67 45.28 -1.38 -2.52
N GLN A 68 45.54 -2.30 -1.60
CA GLN A 68 44.81 -3.56 -1.52
C GLN A 68 43.36 -3.34 -1.04
N GLN A 69 43.13 -2.43 -0.09
CA GLN A 69 41.78 -2.02 0.34
C GLN A 69 41.01 -1.32 -0.78
N GLN A 70 41.66 -0.43 -1.53
CA GLN A 70 41.01 0.28 -2.64
C GLN A 70 40.58 -0.68 -3.77
N GLN A 71 41.44 -1.64 -4.13
CA GLN A 71 41.10 -2.69 -5.11
C GLN A 71 39.96 -3.59 -4.64
N GLN A 72 39.93 -3.95 -3.36
CA GLN A 72 38.83 -4.76 -2.81
C GLN A 72 37.50 -4.01 -2.82
N GLN A 73 37.51 -2.70 -2.53
CA GLN A 73 36.30 -1.86 -2.60
C GLN A 73 35.77 -1.74 -4.04
N GLU A 74 36.64 -1.57 -5.03
CA GLU A 74 36.24 -1.52 -6.44
C GLU A 74 35.65 -2.85 -6.92
N GLN A 75 36.27 -3.98 -6.55
CA GLN A 75 35.73 -5.31 -6.85
C GLN A 75 34.38 -5.55 -6.18
N GLN A 76 34.22 -5.20 -4.91
CA GLN A 76 32.94 -5.34 -4.20
C GLN A 76 31.85 -4.48 -4.84
N LYS A 77 32.18 -3.23 -5.22
CA LYS A 77 31.24 -2.35 -5.91
C LYS A 77 30.81 -2.91 -7.26
N HIS A 78 31.74 -3.49 -8.01
CA HIS A 78 31.44 -4.12 -9.30
C HIS A 78 30.53 -5.34 -9.14
N VAL A 79 30.82 -6.23 -8.19
CA VAL A 79 29.99 -7.42 -7.92
C VAL A 79 28.59 -7.01 -7.49
N SER A 80 28.45 -6.03 -6.57
CA SER A 80 27.15 -5.51 -6.15
C SER A 80 26.34 -4.97 -7.32
N ARG A 81 26.99 -4.22 -8.22
CA ARG A 81 26.33 -3.66 -9.41
C ARG A 81 25.84 -4.76 -10.36
N MET A 82 26.65 -5.81 -10.58
CA MET A 82 26.25 -6.96 -11.40
C MET A 82 25.03 -7.68 -10.80
N THR A 83 25.00 -7.91 -9.48
CA THR A 83 23.85 -8.58 -8.84
C THR A 83 22.58 -7.75 -8.92
N GLU A 84 22.69 -6.42 -8.88
CA GLU A 84 21.52 -5.55 -9.06
C GLU A 84 21.02 -5.53 -10.51
N GLU A 85 21.92 -5.54 -11.49
CA GLU A 85 21.57 -5.60 -12.91
C GLU A 85 20.84 -6.91 -13.23
N GLU A 86 21.36 -8.05 -12.77
CA GLU A 86 20.68 -9.34 -12.84
C GLU A 86 19.30 -9.31 -12.15
N GLY A 87 19.21 -8.63 -11.00
CA GLY A 87 17.97 -8.42 -10.26
C GLY A 87 16.92 -7.57 -10.98
N ARG A 88 17.27 -6.86 -12.06
CA ARG A 88 16.38 -6.00 -12.86
C ARG A 88 15.96 -6.61 -14.20
N GLU A 89 16.53 -7.74 -14.61
CA GLU A 89 16.23 -8.35 -15.92
C GLU A 89 14.74 -8.71 -16.09
N HIS A 90 14.07 -9.16 -15.02
CA HIS A 90 12.62 -9.41 -15.08
C HIS A 90 11.80 -8.14 -15.30
N ILE A 91 12.22 -7.02 -14.72
CA ILE A 91 11.53 -5.73 -14.90
C ILE A 91 11.72 -5.24 -16.33
N LYS A 92 12.94 -5.38 -16.86
CA LYS A 92 13.26 -5.06 -18.25
C LYS A 92 12.40 -5.84 -19.24
N SER A 93 12.15 -7.13 -18.99
CA SER A 93 11.23 -7.91 -19.85
C SER A 93 9.80 -7.40 -19.81
N ILE A 94 9.29 -6.97 -18.66
CA ILE A 94 7.94 -6.40 -18.54
C ILE A 94 7.78 -5.12 -19.38
N PHE A 95 8.77 -4.21 -19.31
CA PHE A 95 8.72 -2.98 -20.11
C PHE A 95 8.85 -3.26 -21.61
N LYS A 96 9.69 -4.22 -22.00
CA LYS A 96 9.80 -4.68 -23.37
C LYS A 96 8.49 -5.27 -23.90
N ASP A 97 7.80 -6.09 -23.11
CA ASP A 97 6.50 -6.67 -23.47
C ASP A 97 5.42 -5.59 -23.62
N ALA A 98 5.59 -4.46 -22.93
CA ALA A 98 4.75 -3.28 -23.05
C ALA A 98 5.16 -2.32 -24.18
N ASP A 99 6.16 -2.69 -24.99
CA ASP A 99 6.72 -1.85 -26.07
C ASP A 99 7.28 -0.51 -25.56
N VAL A 100 7.93 -0.54 -24.39
CA VAL A 100 8.56 0.62 -23.75
C VAL A 100 10.07 0.43 -23.71
N GLU A 101 10.79 1.29 -24.43
CA GLU A 101 12.25 1.35 -24.42
C GLU A 101 12.76 2.04 -23.15
N LEU A 102 13.68 1.40 -22.43
CA LEU A 102 14.29 1.93 -21.20
C LEU A 102 15.69 2.46 -21.49
N THR A 103 15.98 3.69 -21.05
CA THR A 103 17.36 4.22 -21.09
C THR A 103 18.21 3.65 -19.95
N ALA A 104 19.54 3.81 -20.04
CA ALA A 104 20.44 3.37 -18.98
C ALA A 104 20.15 4.08 -17.64
N GLU A 105 19.82 5.38 -17.70
CA GLU A 105 19.47 6.18 -16.52
C GLU A 105 18.17 5.68 -15.88
N MET A 106 17.16 5.35 -16.69
CA MET A 106 15.92 4.77 -16.18
C MET A 106 16.15 3.40 -15.52
N MET A 107 17.02 2.57 -16.10
CA MET A 107 17.37 1.27 -15.54
C MET A 107 18.03 1.39 -14.17
N ASP A 108 18.89 2.40 -13.95
CA ASP A 108 19.54 2.63 -12.67
C ASP A 108 18.56 3.12 -11.58
N GLU A 109 17.48 3.81 -11.96
CA GLU A 109 16.43 4.27 -11.04
C GLU A 109 15.41 3.17 -10.67
N LEU A 110 15.31 2.11 -11.47
CA LEU A 110 14.36 1.04 -11.22
C LEU A 110 14.80 0.19 -10.01
N PRO A 111 13.85 -0.19 -9.13
CA PRO A 111 14.14 -1.13 -8.05
C PRO A 111 14.49 -2.51 -8.63
N THR A 112 15.15 -3.36 -7.85
CA THR A 112 15.29 -4.78 -8.21
C THR A 112 13.96 -5.51 -8.02
N TRP A 113 13.80 -6.67 -8.65
CA TRP A 113 12.58 -7.47 -8.50
C TRP A 113 12.35 -7.90 -7.04
N GLU A 114 13.41 -8.26 -6.32
CA GLU A 114 13.34 -8.60 -4.89
C GLU A 114 12.83 -7.43 -4.03
N GLN A 115 13.26 -6.20 -4.34
CA GLN A 115 12.74 -5.00 -3.67
C GLN A 115 11.25 -4.81 -3.94
N ILE A 116 10.79 -5.04 -5.16
CA ILE A 116 9.35 -5.01 -5.49
C ILE A 116 8.59 -6.09 -4.71
N GLN A 117 9.08 -7.34 -4.71
CA GLN A 117 8.42 -8.46 -4.02
C GLN A 117 8.37 -8.26 -2.51
N THR A 118 9.36 -7.60 -1.92
CA THR A 118 9.35 -7.26 -0.49
C THR A 118 8.19 -6.33 -0.13
N ILE A 119 7.80 -5.43 -1.04
CA ILE A 119 6.72 -4.46 -0.82
C ILE A 119 5.35 -5.03 -1.23
N VAL A 120 5.28 -5.63 -2.42
CA VAL A 120 4.02 -6.01 -3.07
C VAL A 120 3.65 -7.47 -2.78
N GLY A 121 4.65 -8.32 -2.58
CA GLY A 121 4.51 -9.77 -2.46
C GLY A 121 5.03 -10.51 -3.69
N ASP A 122 4.99 -11.83 -3.58
CA ASP A 122 5.45 -12.82 -4.54
C ASP A 122 4.53 -12.98 -5.77
N GLY A 123 3.28 -12.53 -5.68
CA GLY A 123 2.32 -12.61 -6.77
C GLY A 123 0.92 -12.10 -6.42
N PRO A 124 -0.03 -12.19 -7.37
CA PRO A 124 -1.40 -11.77 -7.15
C PRO A 124 -2.06 -12.64 -6.07
N ARG A 125 -2.58 -12.00 -5.02
CA ARG A 125 -3.32 -12.68 -3.95
C ARG A 125 -4.81 -12.57 -4.20
N ILE A 126 -5.46 -13.71 -4.42
CA ILE A 126 -6.90 -13.80 -4.62
C ILE A 126 -7.55 -14.23 -3.31
N TYR A 127 -8.28 -13.32 -2.68
CA TYR A 127 -9.00 -13.59 -1.43
C TYR A 127 -10.47 -13.95 -1.69
N GLY A 128 -11.05 -14.80 -0.83
CA GLY A 128 -12.48 -15.11 -0.84
C GLY A 128 -12.90 -16.26 -1.77
N LEU A 129 -11.95 -16.95 -2.43
CA LEU A 129 -12.26 -18.17 -3.19
C LEU A 129 -12.88 -19.27 -2.30
N ASP A 130 -12.45 -19.32 -1.05
CA ASP A 130 -12.97 -20.17 0.02
C ASP A 130 -14.40 -19.82 0.45
N ARG A 131 -14.87 -18.59 0.19
CA ARG A 131 -16.19 -18.08 0.59
C ARG A 131 -17.17 -17.97 -0.56
N CYS A 132 -16.77 -18.38 -1.77
CA CYS A 132 -17.59 -18.28 -2.97
C CYS A 132 -18.91 -19.04 -2.81
N GLN A 133 -18.86 -20.31 -2.38
CA GLN A 133 -20.06 -21.12 -2.19
C GLN A 133 -21.00 -20.53 -1.14
N ALA A 134 -20.46 -20.16 0.03
CA ALA A 134 -21.24 -19.55 1.10
C ALA A 134 -21.96 -18.26 0.65
N PHE A 135 -21.34 -17.46 -0.23
CA PHE A 135 -21.99 -16.29 -0.82
C PHE A 135 -23.06 -16.64 -1.84
N GLN A 136 -22.82 -17.64 -2.68
CA GLN A 136 -23.85 -18.11 -3.62
C GLN A 136 -25.08 -18.63 -2.88
N ASP A 137 -24.88 -19.35 -1.77
CA ASP A 137 -25.96 -19.91 -0.97
C ASP A 137 -26.74 -18.82 -0.20
N SER A 138 -26.06 -17.78 0.27
CA SER A 138 -26.66 -16.72 1.09
C SER A 138 -27.23 -15.54 0.30
N VAL A 139 -26.72 -15.28 -0.91
CA VAL A 139 -27.13 -14.13 -1.73
C VAL A 139 -27.90 -14.61 -2.96
N PRO A 140 -29.20 -14.27 -3.08
CA PRO A 140 -30.00 -14.63 -4.24
C PRO A 140 -29.35 -14.16 -5.55
N PRO A 141 -29.37 -14.96 -6.63
CA PRO A 141 -28.71 -14.60 -7.90
C PRO A 141 -29.09 -13.22 -8.42
N ILE A 142 -30.36 -12.83 -8.25
CA ILE A 142 -30.85 -11.53 -8.70
C ILE A 142 -30.24 -10.34 -7.93
N GLU A 143 -29.74 -10.54 -6.71
CA GLU A 143 -29.13 -9.50 -5.88
C GLU A 143 -27.61 -9.44 -6.00
N ARG A 144 -27.00 -10.43 -6.67
CA ARG A 144 -25.55 -10.45 -6.90
C ARG A 144 -25.15 -9.31 -7.82
N MET A 145 -24.00 -8.70 -7.55
CA MET A 145 -23.43 -7.61 -8.33
C MET A 145 -21.91 -7.67 -8.26
N LEU A 146 -21.24 -7.19 -9.31
CA LEU A 146 -19.80 -7.05 -9.41
C LEU A 146 -19.44 -5.59 -9.65
N GLY A 147 -18.38 -5.12 -9.01
CA GLY A 147 -17.85 -3.77 -9.21
C GLY A 147 -16.37 -3.76 -8.87
N SER A 148 -15.60 -2.90 -9.55
CA SER A 148 -14.18 -2.76 -9.27
C SER A 148 -13.92 -1.79 -8.11
N ALA A 149 -12.84 -2.06 -7.39
CA ALA A 149 -12.27 -1.19 -6.37
C ALA A 149 -10.75 -1.25 -6.48
N GLY A 150 -10.07 -0.15 -6.17
CA GLY A 150 -8.63 -0.07 -6.23
C GLY A 150 -8.11 1.33 -5.92
N MET A 151 -6.81 1.45 -5.72
CA MET A 151 -6.17 2.75 -5.51
C MET A 151 -6.29 3.63 -6.76
N PHE A 152 -6.10 4.93 -6.60
CA PHE A 152 -6.00 5.84 -7.75
C PHE A 152 -4.91 5.35 -8.72
N ASN A 153 -5.13 5.55 -10.01
CA ASN A 153 -4.20 5.19 -11.09
C ASN A 153 -3.88 3.69 -11.23
N THR A 154 -4.68 2.78 -10.65
CA THR A 154 -4.50 1.32 -10.80
C THR A 154 -5.35 0.70 -11.91
N GLY A 155 -5.82 1.50 -12.88
CA GLY A 155 -6.59 0.99 -14.01
C GLY A 155 -8.01 0.52 -13.68
N THR A 156 -8.59 0.89 -12.52
CA THR A 156 -9.95 0.46 -12.12
C THR A 156 -11.02 0.79 -13.15
N ASN A 157 -10.87 1.90 -13.89
CA ASN A 157 -11.79 2.27 -14.97
C ASN A 157 -11.73 1.25 -16.13
N LEU A 158 -10.52 0.85 -16.54
CA LEU A 158 -10.33 -0.15 -17.60
C LEU A 158 -10.96 -1.49 -17.19
N VAL A 159 -10.69 -1.95 -15.97
CA VAL A 159 -11.31 -3.18 -15.42
C VAL A 159 -12.84 -3.08 -15.44
N THR A 160 -13.42 -1.95 -15.01
CA THR A 160 -14.87 -1.74 -15.07
C THR A 160 -15.42 -1.79 -16.50
N HIS A 161 -14.74 -1.18 -17.47
CA HIS A 161 -15.15 -1.26 -18.87
C HIS A 161 -15.11 -2.68 -19.42
N LEU A 162 -14.06 -3.44 -19.10
CA LEU A 162 -13.93 -4.84 -19.48
C LEU A 162 -15.02 -5.71 -18.83
N LEU A 163 -15.32 -5.51 -17.54
CA LEU A 163 -16.42 -6.21 -16.87
C LEU A 163 -17.77 -5.91 -17.54
N LYS A 164 -18.08 -4.62 -17.80
CA LYS A 164 -19.34 -4.25 -18.47
C LYS A 164 -19.46 -4.81 -19.89
N ARG A 165 -18.33 -4.96 -20.61
CA ARG A 165 -18.32 -5.50 -21.98
C ARG A 165 -18.49 -7.02 -22.01
N ASN A 166 -17.84 -7.72 -21.08
CA ASN A 166 -17.67 -9.18 -21.16
C ASN A 166 -18.52 -9.97 -20.16
N CYS A 167 -19.13 -9.32 -19.17
CA CYS A 167 -19.82 -10.01 -18.08
C CYS A 167 -21.27 -9.52 -17.91
N GLU A 168 -22.12 -10.44 -17.46
CA GLU A 168 -23.50 -10.19 -17.05
C GLU A 168 -23.97 -11.29 -16.12
N ILE A 169 -25.00 -11.00 -15.31
CA ILE A 169 -25.63 -11.98 -14.43
C ILE A 169 -26.93 -12.45 -15.12
N PRO A 170 -27.01 -13.72 -15.55
CA PRO A 170 -28.12 -14.22 -16.37
C PRO A 170 -29.50 -13.96 -15.77
N GLU A 171 -29.67 -14.13 -14.46
CA GLU A 171 -30.94 -13.93 -13.78
C GLU A 171 -31.37 -12.46 -13.79
N ARG A 172 -30.40 -11.54 -13.74
CA ARG A 172 -30.66 -10.11 -13.90
C ARG A 172 -30.99 -9.77 -15.35
N ARG A 173 -30.31 -10.37 -16.32
CA ARG A 173 -30.65 -10.21 -17.73
C ARG A 173 -32.07 -10.71 -18.04
N ALA A 174 -32.46 -11.87 -17.50
CA ALA A 174 -33.81 -12.39 -17.63
C ALA A 174 -34.87 -11.45 -17.02
N LYS A 175 -34.57 -10.82 -15.87
CA LYS A 175 -35.49 -9.87 -15.21
C LYS A 175 -35.66 -8.55 -15.98
N TYR A 176 -34.59 -7.99 -16.52
CA TYR A 176 -34.61 -6.64 -17.11
C TYR A 176 -34.74 -6.61 -18.64
N GLY A 177 -34.54 -7.74 -19.33
CA GLY A 177 -34.61 -7.84 -20.79
C GLY A 177 -33.39 -7.28 -21.51
N GLU A 178 -33.29 -7.52 -22.83
CA GLU A 178 -32.06 -7.29 -23.63
C GLU A 178 -31.64 -5.81 -23.80
N GLY A 179 -32.58 -4.88 -23.64
CA GLY A 179 -32.32 -3.44 -23.76
C GLY A 179 -31.82 -2.78 -22.47
N ALA A 180 -31.64 -3.53 -21.39
CA ALA A 180 -31.26 -2.95 -20.11
C ALA A 180 -29.76 -2.58 -20.07
N THR A 181 -29.43 -1.67 -19.15
CA THR A 181 -28.05 -1.23 -18.93
C THR A 181 -27.19 -2.35 -18.34
N LYS A 182 -25.88 -2.30 -18.58
CA LYS A 182 -24.93 -3.24 -17.96
C LYS A 182 -24.93 -3.19 -16.42
N GLU A 183 -25.29 -2.04 -15.84
CA GLU A 183 -25.49 -1.91 -14.39
C GLU A 183 -26.73 -2.69 -13.92
N GLN A 184 -27.81 -2.67 -14.71
CA GLN A 184 -28.98 -3.51 -14.45
C GLN A 184 -28.65 -5.00 -14.57
N TYR A 185 -27.71 -5.40 -15.43
CA TYR A 185 -27.18 -6.78 -15.48
C TYR A 185 -26.17 -7.12 -14.38
N GLY A 186 -25.91 -6.20 -13.44
CA GLY A 186 -25.11 -6.45 -12.24
C GLY A 186 -23.66 -5.98 -12.33
N MET A 187 -23.20 -5.41 -13.46
CA MET A 187 -21.85 -4.86 -13.59
C MET A 187 -21.82 -3.37 -13.23
N ARG A 188 -21.47 -3.06 -11.97
CA ARG A 188 -21.46 -1.71 -11.42
C ARG A 188 -20.22 -0.93 -11.82
N TRP A 189 -20.36 0.40 -11.92
CA TRP A 189 -19.23 1.30 -12.12
C TRP A 189 -18.21 1.25 -10.97
N GLN A 190 -18.68 1.07 -9.74
CA GLN A 190 -17.89 1.03 -8.51
C GLN A 190 -18.53 0.11 -7.47
N VAL A 191 -17.72 -0.39 -6.55
CA VAL A 191 -18.19 -1.07 -5.34
C VAL A 191 -19.07 -0.17 -4.46
N PRO A 192 -19.94 -0.75 -3.61
CA PRO A 192 -20.89 0.00 -2.78
C PRO A 192 -20.29 1.10 -1.92
N TRP A 193 -19.09 0.89 -1.39
CA TRP A 193 -18.37 1.84 -0.51
C TRP A 193 -17.46 2.84 -1.27
N GLY A 194 -17.51 2.83 -2.59
CA GLY A 194 -16.72 3.72 -3.46
C GLY A 194 -15.41 3.09 -3.95
N LYS A 195 -15.05 3.39 -5.21
CA LYS A 195 -13.95 2.72 -5.91
C LYS A 195 -12.56 2.93 -5.29
N HIS A 196 -12.32 4.08 -4.65
CA HIS A 196 -11.01 4.43 -4.06
C HIS A 196 -11.00 4.38 -2.53
N THR A 197 -12.06 3.81 -1.95
CA THR A 197 -12.20 3.68 -0.50
C THR A 197 -11.58 2.34 -0.06
N PRO A 198 -10.68 2.31 0.92
CA PRO A 198 -10.06 1.07 1.39
C PRO A 198 -11.11 0.04 1.84
N ALA A 199 -10.87 -1.25 1.56
CA ALA A 199 -11.83 -2.33 1.83
C ALA A 199 -12.28 -2.41 3.30
N LYS A 200 -11.44 -2.00 4.26
CA LYS A 200 -11.80 -1.96 5.70
C LYS A 200 -13.02 -1.08 6.01
N PHE A 201 -13.33 -0.12 5.14
CA PHE A 201 -14.46 0.80 5.29
C PHE A 201 -15.75 0.29 4.64
N ARG A 202 -15.76 -0.90 4.04
CA ARG A 202 -16.89 -1.43 3.25
C ARG A 202 -18.24 -1.46 3.97
N LEU A 203 -18.24 -1.65 5.28
CA LEU A 203 -19.46 -1.71 6.10
C LEU A 203 -19.82 -0.35 6.75
N GLN A 204 -18.85 0.58 6.76
CA GLN A 204 -18.93 1.87 7.45
C GLN A 204 -19.34 2.99 6.50
N HIS A 205 -18.94 2.91 5.23
CA HIS A 205 -19.25 3.91 4.21
C HIS A 205 -20.00 3.25 3.04
N HIS A 206 -20.97 3.97 2.49
CA HIS A 206 -21.64 3.59 1.24
C HIS A 206 -21.89 4.83 0.40
N THR A 207 -21.95 4.62 -0.90
CA THR A 207 -22.30 5.65 -1.88
C THR A 207 -23.82 5.76 -1.96
N GLU A 208 -24.35 6.92 -2.35
CA GLU A 208 -25.80 7.14 -2.43
C GLU A 208 -26.50 6.09 -3.32
N LYS A 209 -25.89 5.76 -4.47
CA LYS A 209 -26.36 4.71 -5.39
C LYS A 209 -26.34 3.29 -4.81
N ALA A 210 -25.75 3.10 -3.63
CA ALA A 210 -25.64 1.83 -2.94
C ALA A 210 -26.44 1.79 -1.63
N SER A 211 -27.18 2.84 -1.30
CA SER A 211 -28.02 2.92 -0.09
C SER A 211 -29.05 1.79 0.01
N ALA A 212 -29.58 1.31 -1.12
CA ALA A 212 -30.53 0.22 -1.19
C ALA A 212 -29.90 -1.18 -1.11
N ILE A 213 -28.57 -1.31 -1.10
CA ILE A 213 -27.90 -2.60 -1.03
C ILE A 213 -27.84 -3.07 0.42
N LYS A 214 -28.32 -4.29 0.64
CA LYS A 214 -28.23 -4.98 1.92
C LYS A 214 -26.77 -5.23 2.29
N LYS A 215 -26.35 -4.75 3.46
CA LYS A 215 -24.94 -4.82 3.90
C LYS A 215 -24.47 -6.26 4.11
N GLU A 216 -25.39 -7.16 4.47
CA GLU A 216 -25.16 -8.59 4.62
C GLU A 216 -24.80 -9.29 3.30
N TYR A 217 -25.06 -8.66 2.15
CA TYR A 217 -24.69 -9.21 0.83
C TYR A 217 -23.29 -8.75 0.37
N LEU A 218 -22.55 -8.01 1.20
CA LEU A 218 -21.21 -7.52 0.86
C LEU A 218 -20.14 -8.52 1.31
N MET A 219 -19.37 -9.08 0.37
CA MET A 219 -18.26 -10.02 0.65
C MET A 219 -16.95 -9.32 1.05
#